data_AF-A0A359C9N3-F1
#
_entry.id   AF-A0A359C9N3-F1
#
_cell.length_a   1.000
_cell.length_b   1.000
_cell.length_c   1.000
_cell.angle_alpha   90.00
_cell.angle_beta   90.00
_cell.angle_gamma   90.00
#
_symmetry.space_group_name_H-M   'P 1'
#
loop_
_entity.id
_entity.type
_entity.pdbx_description
1 polymer ?
#
loop_
_entity_poly.entity_id
_entity_poly.type
_entity_poly.pdbx_seq_one_letter_code
_entity_poly.pdbx_strand_id
1 'polypeptide(L)'
;MMQDTVTNNESKVPLLGDIPLLGYLFRFSSVQHKKTNLLIFLTPHIIKTPEEMFEVTTENQEKMDRFIEQNKDAVKKLFPGGKKMEWK
;
A
#
# COMPACT_ATOMS: atom_id res chain seq x y z
N MET A 1 5.52 -12.64 -5.55
CA MET A 1 5.65 -13.65 -4.47
C MET A 1 4.28 -13.82 -3.84
N MET A 2 3.89 -15.06 -3.52
CA MET A 2 2.64 -15.37 -2.80
C MET A 2 3.01 -15.91 -1.42
N GLN A 3 2.44 -15.34 -0.36
CA GLN A 3 2.68 -15.79 1.01
C GLN A 3 1.35 -16.05 1.71
N ASP A 4 1.15 -17.27 2.17
CA ASP A 4 0.02 -17.71 3.00
C ASP A 4 0.52 -17.98 4.44
N THR A 5 -0.07 -17.32 5.44
CA THR A 5 0.20 -17.57 6.86
C THR A 5 -1.10 -17.97 7.56
N VAL A 6 -1.06 -19.11 8.25
CA VAL A 6 -2.14 -19.61 9.11
C VAL A 6 -1.67 -19.54 10.56
N THR A 7 -2.38 -18.75 11.37
CA THR A 7 -2.14 -18.64 12.81
C THR A 7 -3.33 -19.21 13.56
N ASN A 8 -3.10 -20.24 14.38
CA ASN A 8 -4.10 -20.82 15.27
C ASN A 8 -3.79 -20.42 16.72
N ASN A 9 -4.71 -19.71 17.37
CA ASN A 9 -4.58 -19.29 18.77
C ASN A 9 -5.74 -19.87 19.58
N GLU A 10 -5.46 -20.72 20.56
CA GLU A 10 -6.46 -21.29 21.48
C GLU A 10 -6.19 -20.77 22.89
N SER A 11 -7.21 -20.18 23.51
CA SER A 11 -7.19 -19.71 24.90
C SER A 11 -8.32 -20.40 25.66
N LYS A 12 -8.02 -21.02 26.80
CA LYS A 12 -9.03 -21.73 27.62
C LYS A 12 -8.85 -21.48 29.11
N VAL A 13 -9.96 -21.49 29.86
CA VAL A 13 -9.92 -21.46 31.33
C VAL A 13 -9.48 -22.85 31.85
N PRO A 14 -8.42 -22.95 32.67
CA PRO A 14 -8.00 -24.22 33.25
C PRO A 14 -9.10 -24.82 34.14
N LEU A 15 -9.19 -26.16 34.21
CA LEU A 15 -10.28 -26.95 34.83
C LEU A 15 -11.63 -26.91 34.09
N LEU A 16 -12.21 -25.71 33.88
CA LEU A 16 -13.56 -25.58 33.30
C LEU A 16 -13.58 -25.80 31.78
N GLY A 17 -12.48 -25.47 31.09
CA GLY A 17 -12.36 -25.68 29.66
C GLY A 17 -12.33 -27.15 29.27
N ASP A 18 -11.87 -28.06 30.14
CA ASP A 18 -11.67 -29.48 29.80
C ASP A 18 -12.89 -30.38 30.08
N ILE A 19 -14.03 -29.79 30.49
CA ILE A 19 -15.28 -30.52 30.72
C ILE A 19 -15.91 -30.90 29.36
N PRO A 20 -16.14 -32.20 29.07
CA PRO A 20 -16.89 -32.61 27.88
C PRO A 20 -18.31 -32.01 27.95
N LEU A 21 -18.87 -31.62 26.80
CA LEU A 21 -20.17 -30.94 26.65
C LEU A 21 -20.19 -29.44 27.06
N LEU A 22 -19.61 -29.05 28.20
CA LEU A 22 -19.68 -27.66 28.72
C LEU A 22 -18.42 -26.81 28.43
N GLY A 23 -17.29 -27.44 28.14
CA GLY A 23 -16.00 -26.76 27.97
C GLY A 23 -15.95 -25.77 26.79
N TYR A 24 -16.85 -25.88 25.80
CA TYR A 24 -16.89 -24.97 24.65
C TYR A 24 -17.23 -23.52 25.04
N LEU A 25 -18.03 -23.30 26.09
CA LEU A 25 -18.36 -21.95 26.58
C LEU A 25 -17.18 -21.26 27.27
N PHE A 26 -16.15 -22.02 27.67
CA PHE A 26 -14.98 -21.55 28.42
C PHE A 26 -13.68 -21.66 27.61
N ARG A 27 -13.80 -21.87 26.29
CA ARG A 27 -12.71 -21.90 25.31
C ARG A 27 -12.94 -20.81 24.27
N PHE A 28 -11.87 -20.15 23.86
CA PHE A 28 -11.84 -19.21 22.75
C PHE A 28 -10.75 -19.64 21.77
N SER A 29 -11.15 -20.09 20.59
CA SER A 29 -10.24 -20.40 19.49
C SER A 29 -10.37 -19.35 18.41
N SER A 30 -9.25 -18.76 17.98
CA SER A 30 -9.18 -17.82 16.86
C SER A 30 -8.26 -18.38 15.79
N VAL A 31 -8.81 -18.57 14.59
CA VAL A 31 -8.07 -18.99 13.40
C VAL A 31 -7.96 -17.80 12.46
N GLN A 32 -6.74 -17.36 12.19
CA GLN A 32 -6.48 -16.24 11.29
C GLN A 32 -5.75 -16.72 10.03
N HIS A 33 -6.36 -16.48 8.87
CA HIS A 33 -5.77 -16.71 7.56
C HIS A 33 -5.33 -15.37 6.95
N LYS A 34 -4.03 -15.23 6.64
CA LYS A 34 -3.48 -14.04 5.97
C LYS A 34 -2.86 -14.43 4.64
N LYS A 35 -3.40 -13.91 3.54
CA LYS A 35 -2.90 -14.08 2.18
C LYS A 35 -2.32 -12.76 1.66
N THR A 36 -1.04 -12.77 1.26
CA THR A 36 -0.35 -11.60 0.69
C THR A 36 0.04 -11.88 -0.76
N ASN A 37 -0.54 -11.11 -1.69
CA ASN A 37 -0.22 -11.19 -3.12
C ASN A 37 0.57 -9.94 -3.53
N LEU A 38 1.80 -10.14 -4.04
CA LEU A 38 2.62 -9.06 -4.61
C LEU A 38 2.91 -9.34 -6.08
N LEU A 39 2.39 -8.47 -6.95
CA LEU A 39 2.67 -8.42 -8.39
C LEU A 39 3.59 -7.23 -8.68
N ILE A 40 4.68 -7.47 -9.40
CA ILE A 40 5.64 -6.44 -9.81
C ILE A 40 5.61 -6.39 -11.34
N PHE A 41 5.33 -5.21 -11.90
CA PHE A 41 5.36 -4.95 -13.33
C PHE A 41 6.47 -3.95 -13.64
N LEU A 42 7.19 -4.16 -14.73
CA LEU A 42 8.24 -3.26 -15.21
C LEU A 42 7.94 -2.89 -16.65
N THR A 43 7.83 -1.60 -16.94
CA THR A 43 7.70 -1.07 -18.31
C THR A 43 9.03 -0.44 -18.70
N PRO A 44 9.93 -1.15 -19.40
CA PRO A 44 11.19 -0.55 -19.84
C PRO A 44 10.91 0.49 -20.93
N HIS A 45 11.59 1.63 -20.84
CA HIS A 45 11.55 2.69 -21.84
C HIS A 45 12.96 2.92 -22.38
N ILE A 46 13.15 2.79 -23.70
CA ILE A 46 14.46 2.94 -24.35
C ILE A 46 14.46 4.31 -25.04
N ILE A 47 15.33 5.21 -24.58
CA ILE A 47 15.56 6.52 -25.18
C ILE A 47 16.81 6.42 -26.05
N LYS A 48 16.68 6.70 -27.35
CA LYS A 48 17.77 6.55 -28.33
C LYS A 48 18.34 7.89 -28.76
N THR A 49 17.55 8.96 -28.70
CA THR A 49 17.98 10.28 -29.19
C THR A 49 17.75 11.38 -28.15
N PRO A 50 18.50 12.50 -28.22
CA PRO A 50 18.24 13.66 -27.40
C PRO A 50 16.83 14.22 -27.59
N GLU A 51 16.29 14.19 -28.80
CA GLU A 51 14.94 14.70 -29.12
C GLU A 51 13.84 13.93 -28.38
N GLU A 52 13.94 12.59 -28.35
CA GLU A 52 13.03 11.73 -27.57
C GLU A 52 13.08 12.04 -26.07
N MET A 53 14.27 12.37 -25.54
CA MET A 53 14.43 12.77 -24.14
C MET A 53 13.72 14.10 -23.85
N PHE A 54 13.82 15.08 -24.74
CA PHE A 54 13.14 16.36 -24.59
C PHE A 54 11.63 16.19 -24.64
N GLU A 55 11.09 15.42 -25.59
CA GLU A 55 9.65 15.17 -25.71
C GLU A 55 9.07 14.52 -24.45
N VAL A 56 9.72 13.46 -23.95
CA VAL A 56 9.29 12.76 -22.72
C VAL A 56 9.39 13.67 -21.49
N THR A 57 10.40 14.53 -21.43
CA THR A 57 10.56 15.47 -20.32
C THR A 57 9.47 16.53 -20.34
N THR A 58 9.21 17.13 -21.51
CA THR A 58 8.17 18.15 -21.68
C THR A 58 6.78 17.59 -21.41
N GLU A 59 6.45 16.41 -21.96
CA GLU A 59 5.15 15.77 -21.74
C GLU A 59 4.91 15.47 -20.25
N ASN A 60 5.93 14.96 -19.56
CA ASN A 60 5.83 14.66 -18.12
C ASN A 60 5.71 15.93 -17.28
N GLN A 61 6.39 17.02 -17.67
CA GLN A 61 6.31 18.30 -16.99
C GLN A 61 4.92 18.91 -17.12
N GLU A 62 4.34 18.91 -18.33
CA GLU A 62 2.97 19.39 -18.53
C GLU A 62 1.93 18.56 -17.76
N LYS A 63 2.09 17.23 -17.73
CA LYS A 63 1.22 16.34 -16.94
C LYS A 63 1.30 16.68 -15.45
N MET A 64 2.51 16.95 -14.94
CA MET A 64 2.73 17.33 -13.55
C MET A 64 2.07 18.67 -13.22
N ASP A 65 2.25 19.67 -14.08
CA ASP A 65 1.67 21.01 -13.88
C ASP A 65 0.14 20.94 -13.89
N ARG A 66 -0.45 20.19 -14.84
CA ARG A 66 -1.90 19.96 -14.86
C ARG A 66 -2.38 19.23 -13.62
N PHE A 67 -1.64 18.24 -13.12
CA PHE A 67 -1.99 17.52 -11.89
C PHE A 67 -1.99 18.44 -10.66
N ILE A 68 -0.96 19.28 -10.54
CA ILE A 68 -0.83 20.25 -9.45
C ILE A 68 -1.97 21.26 -9.53
N GLU A 69 -2.28 21.76 -10.73
CA GLU A 69 -3.39 22.70 -10.96
C GLU A 69 -4.73 22.10 -10.55
N GLN A 70 -5.00 20.86 -10.96
CA GLN A 70 -6.25 20.15 -10.63
C GLN A 70 -6.36 19.84 -9.13
N ASN A 71 -5.24 19.61 -8.45
CA ASN A 71 -5.21 19.14 -7.06
C ASN A 71 -4.60 20.17 -6.09
N LYS A 72 -4.61 21.47 -6.42
CA LYS A 72 -3.94 22.53 -5.67
C LYS A 72 -4.16 22.45 -4.16
N ASP A 73 -5.39 22.25 -3.71
CA ASP A 73 -5.75 22.19 -2.30
C ASP A 73 -5.20 20.94 -1.59
N ALA A 74 -5.28 19.80 -2.26
CA ALA A 74 -4.73 18.54 -1.76
C ALA A 74 -3.20 18.58 -1.70
N VAL A 75 -2.56 19.09 -2.75
CA VAL A 75 -1.10 19.26 -2.83
C VAL A 75 -0.61 20.23 -1.75
N LYS A 76 -1.31 21.35 -1.52
CA LYS A 76 -0.98 22.31 -0.47
C LYS A 76 -1.10 21.73 0.93
N LYS A 77 -2.07 20.85 1.17
CA LYS A 77 -2.26 20.16 2.45
C LYS A 77 -1.19 19.09 2.71
N LEU A 78 -0.74 18.41 1.65
CA LEU A 78 0.30 17.39 1.72
C LEU A 78 1.71 17.97 1.86
N PHE A 79 1.93 19.17 1.29
CA PHE A 79 3.21 19.89 1.36
C PHE A 79 3.04 21.26 2.02
N PRO A 80 2.70 21.33 3.32
CA PRO A 80 2.36 22.57 4.02
C PRO A 80 3.55 23.54 4.20
N GLY A 81 4.77 23.15 3.82
CA GLY A 81 5.99 23.96 3.91
C GLY A 81 6.81 24.00 2.61
N GLY A 82 6.23 23.64 1.47
CA GLY A 82 6.92 23.70 0.19
C GLY A 82 7.32 25.13 -0.14
N LYS A 83 8.62 25.46 -0.04
CA LYS A 83 9.15 26.71 -0.58
C LYS A 83 8.64 26.84 -2.02
N LYS A 84 7.99 27.96 -2.30
CA LYS A 84 7.57 28.36 -3.63
C LYS A 84 8.83 28.36 -4.52
N MET A 85 9.03 27.27 -5.27
CA MET A 85 10.08 27.21 -6.28
C MET A 85 9.61 28.12 -7.41
N GLU A 86 10.02 29.39 -7.35
CA GLU A 86 9.95 30.28 -8.50
C GLU A 86 11.00 29.78 -9.51
N TRP A 87 10.55 28.96 -10.45
CA TRP A 87 11.34 28.60 -11.62
C TRP A 87 11.49 29.88 -12.46
N LYS A 88 12.68 30.46 -12.46
CA LYS A 88 13.11 31.46 -13.45
C LYS A 88 13.56 30.77 -14.72
#